data_AF-A0A357MKT9-F1
#
_entry.id   AF-A0A357MKT9-F1
#
_cell.length_a   1.000
_cell.length_b   1.000
_cell.length_c   1.000
_cell.angle_alpha   90.00
_cell.angle_beta   90.00
_cell.angle_gamma   90.00
#
_symmetry.space_group_name_H-M   'P 1'
#
loop_
_entity.id
_entity.type
_entity.pdbx_description
1 polymer ?
#
loop_
_entity_poly.entity_id
_entity_poly.type
_entity_poly.pdbx_seq_one_letter_code
_entity_poly.pdbx_strand_id
1 'polypeptide(L)'
;QLTMRTFHIGGVAQGGQQSFQEASQDGVIAYENVNTLTNANGEVLVMGRNMKLVIQDEHGEERASHKLGYGTRIFVDEGQKVSRGDKLFEWDPYTLPIIAEKTGAARLVDLVTGISLRDETDDATGMTQKIVTDWRAAPKGNELKPEIILVDENGEPVRNDAGNPVTYPMSVDAILSVEDGQQVQAGDVVARIPREGAKTKDITGGLPRVAELFEARRPKDHAIIAEIDGYVRFGRDYKNKRRIAIEPSDESMEPVEYMVPKGKHIPVQEGDFVQKGDYIMDGNPAPHDILSIMGVEALAEYMINEVQDVYRL
;
A
#
# COMPACT_ATOMS: atom_id res chain seq x y z
N GLN A 1 22.32 25.99 -0.75
CA GLN A 1 23.62 25.57 -0.14
C GLN A 1 23.87 24.07 -0.32
N LEU A 2 22.92 23.20 0.06
CA LEU A 2 23.03 21.74 -0.11
C LEU A 2 23.08 21.30 -1.59
N THR A 3 22.27 21.90 -2.47
CA THR A 3 22.33 21.65 -3.93
C THR A 3 23.72 21.84 -4.52
N MET A 4 24.44 22.90 -4.15
CA MET A 4 25.81 23.09 -4.66
C MET A 4 26.81 22.04 -4.13
N ARG A 5 26.55 21.40 -2.99
CA ARG A 5 27.43 20.36 -2.42
C ARG A 5 27.17 18.98 -3.00
N THR A 6 25.91 18.59 -3.24
CA THR A 6 25.58 17.27 -3.81
C THR A 6 26.00 17.13 -5.27
N PHE A 7 25.83 18.17 -6.10
CA PHE A 7 26.27 18.15 -7.51
C PHE A 7 27.78 17.95 -7.71
N HIS A 8 28.62 18.33 -6.74
CA HIS A 8 30.07 18.20 -6.85
C HIS A 8 30.62 16.86 -6.32
N ILE A 9 29.84 16.11 -5.54
CA ILE A 9 30.31 14.91 -4.82
C ILE A 9 29.69 13.62 -5.40
N GLY A 10 28.61 13.71 -6.19
CA GLY A 10 27.97 12.53 -6.78
C GLY A 10 27.44 11.52 -5.75
N GLY A 11 27.29 11.96 -4.49
CA GLY A 11 26.87 11.12 -3.37
C GLY A 11 25.39 11.27 -3.08
N VAL A 12 24.67 10.15 -3.12
CA VAL A 12 23.26 10.03 -2.73
C VAL A 12 23.20 10.05 -1.20
N ALA A 13 22.57 11.07 -0.60
CA ALA A 13 22.26 11.05 0.83
C ALA A 13 21.02 10.18 1.02
N GLN A 14 21.18 8.99 1.59
CA GLN A 14 20.06 8.12 1.97
C GLN A 14 19.64 8.47 3.41
N GLY A 15 18.59 9.28 3.54
CA GLY A 15 17.91 9.47 4.82
C GLY A 15 17.20 8.17 5.24
N GLY A 16 17.50 7.67 6.43
CA GLY A 16 16.87 6.47 6.99
C GLY A 16 15.43 6.78 7.42
N GLN A 17 14.47 6.10 6.79
CA GLN A 17 13.07 6.14 7.24
C GLN A 17 12.87 5.11 8.34
N GLN A 18 12.21 5.49 9.44
CA GLN A 18 11.82 4.54 10.47
C GLN A 18 10.66 3.69 9.95
N SER A 19 10.92 2.40 9.74
CA SER A 19 9.97 1.42 9.20
C SER A 19 9.30 0.58 10.29
N PHE A 20 9.32 1.06 11.53
CA PHE A 20 8.79 0.36 12.70
C PHE A 20 8.19 1.31 13.71
N GLN A 21 7.27 0.80 14.52
CA GLN A 21 6.66 1.52 15.63
C GLN A 21 7.05 0.85 16.95
N GLU A 22 7.48 1.67 17.90
CA GLU A 22 7.72 1.25 19.29
C GLU A 22 6.56 1.66 20.19
N ALA A 23 6.42 0.96 21.31
CA ALA A 23 5.46 1.28 22.35
C ALA A 23 5.76 2.66 22.92
N SER A 24 4.77 3.54 22.86
CA SER A 24 4.88 4.90 23.40
C SER A 24 4.84 4.90 24.93
N GLN A 25 4.17 3.92 25.53
CA GLN A 25 3.90 3.80 26.95
C GLN A 25 3.79 2.32 27.36
N ASP A 26 3.90 2.08 28.66
CA ASP A 26 3.70 0.76 29.24
C ASP A 26 2.20 0.41 29.24
N GLY A 27 1.88 -0.85 28.98
CA GLY A 27 0.49 -1.32 28.96
C GLY A 27 0.34 -2.76 28.47
N VAL A 28 -0.89 -3.14 28.19
CA VAL A 28 -1.28 -4.46 27.65
C VAL A 28 -1.77 -4.27 26.22
N ILE A 29 -1.30 -5.11 25.30
CA ILE A 29 -1.72 -5.07 23.90
C ILE A 29 -3.13 -5.65 23.75
N ALA A 30 -4.00 -4.94 23.04
CA ALA A 30 -5.29 -5.40 22.58
C ALA A 30 -5.42 -5.16 21.06
N TYR A 31 -6.10 -6.06 20.36
CA TYR A 31 -6.36 -5.91 18.94
C TYR A 31 -7.84 -5.61 18.67
N GLU A 32 -8.09 -4.68 17.75
CA GLU A 32 -9.43 -4.45 17.20
C GLU A 32 -9.46 -4.85 15.73
N ASN A 33 -10.57 -5.46 15.28
CA ASN A 33 -10.77 -5.94 13.91
C ASN A 33 -9.64 -6.87 13.42
N VAL A 34 -9.36 -7.91 14.22
CA VAL A 34 -8.27 -8.86 13.95
C VAL A 34 -8.45 -9.53 12.60
N ASN A 35 -7.48 -9.33 11.72
CA ASN A 35 -7.36 -10.07 10.47
C ASN A 35 -5.86 -10.25 10.18
N THR A 36 -5.33 -11.39 10.61
CA THR A 36 -3.91 -11.71 10.53
C THR A 36 -3.68 -13.09 9.91
N LEU A 37 -2.49 -13.27 9.36
CA LEU A 37 -2.01 -14.52 8.80
C LEU A 37 -0.61 -14.80 9.34
N THR A 38 -0.39 -16.02 9.85
CA THR A 38 0.92 -16.45 10.31
C THR A 38 1.64 -17.19 9.17
N ASN A 39 2.80 -16.72 8.75
CA ASN A 39 3.63 -17.42 7.77
C ASN A 39 4.37 -18.61 8.42
N ALA A 40 4.91 -19.54 7.63
CA ALA A 40 5.70 -20.68 8.06
C ALA A 40 6.92 -20.33 8.95
N ASN A 41 7.44 -19.10 8.83
CA ASN A 41 8.52 -18.59 9.69
C ASN A 41 8.04 -18.15 11.09
N GLY A 42 6.74 -18.27 11.39
CA GLY A 42 6.14 -17.81 12.65
C GLY A 42 5.87 -16.31 12.71
N GLU A 43 6.03 -15.59 11.60
CA GLU A 43 5.76 -14.16 11.51
C GLU A 43 4.26 -13.90 11.37
N VAL A 44 3.72 -12.95 12.14
CA VAL A 44 2.32 -12.53 12.07
C VAL A 44 2.19 -11.33 11.14
N LEU A 45 1.46 -11.50 10.05
CA LEU A 45 1.23 -10.49 9.02
C LEU A 45 -0.22 -10.00 9.08
N VAL A 46 -0.43 -8.69 8.93
CA VAL A 46 -1.75 -8.08 8.87
C VAL A 46 -2.34 -8.25 7.47
N MET A 47 -3.53 -8.84 7.40
CA MET A 47 -4.27 -9.04 6.15
C MET A 47 -5.45 -8.07 5.98
N GLY A 48 -5.80 -7.32 7.04
CA GLY A 48 -6.83 -6.29 7.01
C GLY A 48 -6.29 -4.86 6.85
N ARG A 49 -7.18 -3.91 6.55
CA ARG A 49 -6.86 -2.47 6.50
C ARG A 49 -7.27 -1.69 7.76
N ASN A 50 -8.18 -2.27 8.53
CA ASN A 50 -8.85 -1.62 9.65
C ASN A 50 -8.47 -2.24 11.00
N MET A 51 -7.44 -3.09 11.00
CA MET A 51 -6.91 -3.65 12.24
C MET A 51 -6.25 -2.52 13.03
N LYS A 52 -6.51 -2.46 14.33
CA LYS A 52 -5.83 -1.54 15.24
C LYS A 52 -5.10 -2.31 16.32
N LEU A 53 -3.94 -1.80 16.69
CA LEU A 53 -3.19 -2.21 17.86
C LEU A 53 -3.37 -1.12 18.91
N VAL A 54 -3.98 -1.51 20.03
CA VAL A 54 -4.29 -0.64 21.15
C VAL A 54 -3.42 -1.02 22.34
N ILE A 55 -2.82 -0.02 22.99
CA ILE A 55 -2.15 -0.18 24.28
C ILE A 55 -3.15 0.22 25.36
N GLN A 56 -3.59 -0.75 26.15
CA GLN A 56 -4.51 -0.56 27.27
C GLN A 56 -3.77 -0.49 28.60
N ASP A 57 -4.35 0.20 29.56
CA ASP A 57 -3.86 0.20 30.94
C ASP A 57 -4.46 -0.93 31.79
N GLU A 58 -4.11 -0.97 33.08
CA GLU A 58 -4.61 -2.02 34.01
C GLU A 58 -6.13 -1.97 34.24
N HIS A 59 -6.79 -0.87 33.89
CA HIS A 59 -8.24 -0.68 33.99
C HIS A 59 -8.95 -0.90 32.65
N GLY A 60 -8.22 -1.23 31.59
CA GLY A 60 -8.75 -1.43 30.24
C GLY A 60 -8.99 -0.13 29.46
N GLU A 61 -8.48 1.02 29.93
CA GLU A 61 -8.56 2.28 29.19
C GLU A 61 -7.49 2.34 28.10
N GLU A 62 -7.88 2.84 26.92
CA GLU A 62 -6.97 3.07 25.79
C GLU A 62 -5.98 4.20 26.09
N ARG A 63 -4.68 3.89 26.06
CA ARG A 63 -3.60 4.88 26.18
C ARG A 63 -3.02 5.31 24.84
N ALA A 64 -2.99 4.40 23.88
CA ALA A 64 -2.52 4.66 22.53
C ALA A 64 -3.19 3.67 21.57
N SER A 65 -3.43 4.12 20.34
CA SER A 65 -3.97 3.27 19.28
C SER A 65 -3.24 3.55 17.97
N HIS A 66 -2.93 2.47 17.27
CA HIS A 66 -2.19 2.47 16.02
C HIS A 66 -2.96 1.67 14.97
N LYS A 67 -3.39 2.34 13.88
CA LYS A 67 -3.98 1.67 12.72
C LYS A 67 -2.89 0.88 11.99
N LEU A 68 -3.11 -0.41 11.79
CA LEU A 68 -2.21 -1.30 11.08
C LEU A 68 -2.65 -1.45 9.63
N GLY A 69 -1.69 -1.36 8.71
CA GLY A 69 -1.93 -1.55 7.28
C GLY A 69 -1.73 -2.99 6.83
N TYR A 70 -2.25 -3.31 5.65
CA TYR A 70 -1.98 -4.58 4.99
C TYR A 70 -0.47 -4.83 4.81
N GLY A 71 -0.01 -6.03 5.15
CA GLY A 71 1.38 -6.44 5.06
C GLY A 71 2.28 -5.96 6.20
N THR A 72 1.74 -5.27 7.20
CA THR A 72 2.47 -4.95 8.44
C THR A 72 2.80 -6.24 9.18
N ARG A 73 4.05 -6.39 9.61
CA ARG A 73 4.50 -7.49 10.46
C ARG A 73 4.40 -7.09 11.93
N ILE A 74 3.69 -7.88 12.72
CA ILE A 74 3.49 -7.65 14.15
C ILE A 74 4.50 -8.48 14.95
N PHE A 75 5.05 -7.90 16.01
CA PHE A 75 6.01 -8.54 16.93
C PHE A 75 5.46 -8.85 18.32
N VAL A 76 4.26 -8.38 18.62
CA VAL A 76 3.62 -8.55 19.92
C VAL A 76 2.37 -9.42 19.80
N ASP A 77 1.96 -10.05 20.90
CA ASP A 77 0.75 -10.87 20.97
C ASP A 77 -0.37 -10.16 21.73
N GLU A 78 -1.61 -10.57 21.49
CA GLU A 78 -2.76 -10.06 22.25
C GLU A 78 -2.65 -10.44 23.74
N GLY A 79 -2.85 -9.47 24.62
CA GLY A 79 -2.67 -9.63 26.06
C GLY A 79 -1.20 -9.54 26.55
N GLN A 80 -0.24 -9.34 25.64
CA GLN A 80 1.16 -9.16 26.02
C GLN A 80 1.36 -7.83 26.75
N LYS A 81 2.11 -7.87 27.87
CA LYS A 81 2.58 -6.64 28.54
C LYS A 81 3.78 -6.07 27.78
N VAL A 82 3.69 -4.81 27.40
CA VAL A 82 4.75 -4.06 26.73
C VAL A 82 5.22 -2.91 27.60
N SER A 83 6.51 -2.60 27.51
CA SER A 83 7.12 -1.42 28.11
C SER A 83 7.43 -0.40 27.01
N ARG A 84 7.55 0.87 27.40
CA ARG A 84 7.96 1.94 26.47
C ARG A 84 9.28 1.58 25.77
N GLY A 85 9.28 1.67 24.44
CA GLY A 85 10.42 1.32 23.59
C GLY A 85 10.37 -0.10 23.01
N ASP A 86 9.44 -0.95 23.45
CA ASP A 86 9.27 -2.28 22.86
C ASP A 86 8.76 -2.16 21.41
N LYS A 87 9.37 -2.91 20.49
CA LYS A 87 8.98 -2.90 19.08
C LYS A 87 7.62 -3.59 18.90
N LEU A 88 6.63 -2.85 18.42
CA LEU A 88 5.26 -3.34 18.24
C LEU A 88 5.08 -4.01 16.89
N PHE A 89 5.43 -3.29 15.82
CA PHE A 89 5.25 -3.75 14.44
C PHE A 89 6.22 -3.04 13.49
N GLU A 90 6.40 -3.60 12.31
CA GLU A 90 7.14 -2.99 11.21
C GLU A 90 6.40 -3.11 9.88
N TRP A 91 6.73 -2.22 8.96
CA TRP A 91 6.16 -2.20 7.61
C TRP A 91 7.24 -1.85 6.59
N ASP A 92 7.02 -2.24 5.33
CA ASP A 92 7.85 -1.76 4.23
C ASP A 92 7.37 -0.34 3.83
N PRO A 93 8.24 0.69 3.93
CA PRO A 93 7.86 2.05 3.56
C PRO A 93 7.89 2.29 2.04
N TYR A 94 8.52 1.41 1.27
CA TYR A 94 8.73 1.55 -0.17
C TYR A 94 7.76 0.71 -0.98
N THR A 95 7.35 -0.44 -0.46
CA THR A 95 6.47 -1.36 -1.18
C THR A 95 5.27 -1.81 -0.36
N LEU A 96 4.17 -2.10 -1.05
CA LEU A 96 3.04 -2.86 -0.52
C LEU A 96 3.22 -4.31 -0.97
N PRO A 97 3.48 -5.25 -0.04
CA PRO A 97 3.58 -6.66 -0.41
C PRO A 97 2.18 -7.17 -0.75
N ILE A 98 2.07 -8.02 -1.77
CA ILE A 98 0.90 -8.87 -2.02
C ILE A 98 1.23 -10.23 -1.41
N ILE A 99 0.44 -10.65 -0.41
CA ILE A 99 0.72 -11.85 0.39
C ILE A 99 -0.21 -12.98 -0.03
N ALA A 100 0.35 -14.18 -0.13
CA ALA A 100 -0.41 -15.38 -0.44
C ALA A 100 -1.27 -15.82 0.76
N GLU A 101 -2.58 -15.96 0.58
CA GLU A 101 -3.50 -16.42 1.64
C GLU A 101 -3.49 -17.94 1.83
N LYS A 102 -3.07 -18.69 0.81
CA LYS A 102 -3.07 -20.16 0.79
C LYS A 102 -1.77 -20.67 0.17
N THR A 103 -1.48 -21.94 0.41
CA THR A 103 -0.33 -22.65 -0.19
C THR A 103 -0.71 -23.22 -1.56
N GLY A 104 0.18 -23.10 -2.54
CA GLY A 104 0.03 -23.67 -3.87
C GLY A 104 1.16 -23.25 -4.81
N ALA A 105 1.13 -23.71 -6.06
CA ALA A 105 2.06 -23.25 -7.07
C ALA A 105 1.56 -21.94 -7.70
N ALA A 106 2.41 -20.91 -7.78
CA ALA A 106 2.09 -19.68 -8.46
C ALA A 106 2.04 -19.91 -9.97
N ARG A 107 0.96 -19.47 -10.61
CA ARG A 107 0.80 -19.51 -12.06
C ARG A 107 0.55 -18.10 -12.57
N LEU A 108 1.36 -17.69 -13.53
CA LEU A 108 1.27 -16.37 -14.15
C LEU A 108 0.22 -16.40 -15.27
N VAL A 109 -0.82 -15.58 -15.18
CA VAL A 109 -1.89 -15.47 -16.18
C VAL A 109 -1.79 -14.10 -16.84
N ASP A 110 -1.76 -14.07 -18.19
CA ASP A 110 -1.63 -12.85 -19.00
C ASP A 110 -0.42 -11.96 -18.67
N LEU A 111 0.60 -12.52 -18.00
CA LEU A 111 1.87 -11.90 -17.67
C LEU A 111 2.95 -12.41 -18.64
N VAL A 112 3.17 -11.66 -19.73
CA VAL A 112 4.01 -12.03 -20.87
C VAL A 112 5.10 -10.99 -21.05
N THR A 113 6.37 -11.44 -21.04
CA THR A 113 7.54 -10.58 -21.28
C THR A 113 7.45 -9.86 -22.63
N GLY A 114 7.68 -8.55 -22.60
CA GLY A 114 7.59 -7.65 -23.76
C GLY A 114 6.19 -7.09 -24.02
N ILE A 115 5.15 -7.57 -23.33
CA ILE A 115 3.78 -7.06 -23.45
C ILE A 115 3.28 -6.51 -22.10
N SER A 116 3.13 -7.38 -21.11
CA SER A 116 2.68 -7.04 -19.76
C SER A 116 3.77 -7.14 -18.71
N LEU A 117 4.95 -7.67 -19.07
CA LEU A 117 6.14 -7.70 -18.23
C LEU A 117 7.34 -7.07 -18.94
N ARG A 118 8.17 -6.40 -18.17
CA ARG A 118 9.55 -6.05 -18.54
C ARG A 118 10.51 -6.60 -17.50
N ASP A 119 11.67 -7.01 -17.98
CA ASP A 119 12.78 -7.39 -17.11
C ASP A 119 13.62 -6.13 -16.89
N GLU A 120 13.82 -5.76 -15.62
CA GLU A 120 14.68 -4.65 -15.22
C GLU A 120 15.81 -5.22 -14.37
N THR A 121 17.05 -5.06 -14.84
CA THR A 121 18.22 -5.48 -14.08
C THR A 121 18.69 -4.31 -13.25
N ASP A 122 18.77 -4.52 -11.94
CA ASP A 122 19.34 -3.56 -11.02
C ASP A 122 20.87 -3.53 -11.20
N ASP A 123 21.41 -2.38 -11.60
CA ASP A 123 22.84 -2.21 -11.91
C ASP A 123 23.76 -2.39 -10.68
N ALA A 124 23.23 -2.21 -9.46
CA ALA A 124 24.01 -2.30 -8.23
C ALA A 124 24.12 -3.75 -7.72
N THR A 125 23.02 -4.51 -7.82
CA THR A 125 22.94 -5.89 -7.33
C THR A 125 23.12 -6.94 -8.42
N GLY A 126 22.95 -6.56 -9.69
CA GLY A 126 22.92 -7.47 -10.83
C GLY A 126 21.68 -8.38 -10.86
N MET A 127 20.71 -8.17 -9.96
CA MET A 127 19.49 -8.95 -9.90
C MET A 127 18.49 -8.45 -10.94
N THR A 128 17.92 -9.37 -11.73
CA THR A 128 16.85 -9.05 -12.67
C THR A 128 15.50 -9.20 -11.98
N GLN A 129 14.71 -8.13 -11.99
CA GLN A 129 13.35 -8.08 -11.48
C GLN A 129 12.34 -8.04 -12.63
N LYS A 130 11.22 -8.74 -12.48
CA LYS A 130 10.12 -8.69 -13.45
C LYS A 130 9.11 -7.66 -13.00
N ILE A 131 8.93 -6.61 -13.81
CA ILE A 131 8.05 -5.48 -13.50
C ILE A 131 6.88 -5.49 -14.48
N VAL A 132 5.68 -5.33 -13.95
CA VAL A 132 4.45 -5.25 -14.75
C VAL A 132 4.41 -3.91 -15.50
N THR A 133 4.35 -3.98 -16.83
CA THR A 133 4.23 -2.81 -17.69
C THR A 133 2.78 -2.51 -18.01
N ASP A 134 2.48 -1.29 -18.47
CA ASP A 134 1.13 -0.97 -18.95
C ASP A 134 0.80 -1.76 -20.22
N TRP A 135 0.18 -2.93 -20.01
CA TRP A 135 -0.19 -3.87 -21.06
C TRP A 135 -1.21 -3.28 -22.02
N ARG A 136 -2.01 -2.27 -21.60
CA ARG A 136 -3.06 -1.66 -22.43
C ARG A 136 -2.50 -0.82 -23.58
N ALA A 137 -1.25 -0.39 -23.47
CA ALA A 137 -0.55 0.30 -24.55
C ALA A 137 -0.19 -0.65 -25.70
N ALA A 138 -0.13 -1.97 -25.44
CA ALA A 138 0.20 -2.97 -26.44
C ALA A 138 -1.02 -3.33 -27.33
N PRO A 139 -0.80 -3.74 -28.59
CA PRO A 139 -1.87 -4.27 -29.45
C PRO A 139 -2.57 -5.47 -28.78
N LYS A 140 -3.91 -5.45 -28.72
CA LYS A 140 -4.76 -6.43 -28.00
C LYS A 140 -4.53 -6.50 -26.48
N GLY A 141 -3.75 -5.59 -25.92
CA GLY A 141 -3.50 -5.52 -24.49
C GLY A 141 -4.76 -5.33 -23.64
N ASN A 142 -5.79 -4.66 -24.15
CA ASN A 142 -7.03 -4.43 -23.40
C ASN A 142 -7.81 -5.72 -23.06
N GLU A 143 -7.49 -6.85 -23.70
CA GLU A 143 -8.09 -8.16 -23.41
C GLU A 143 -7.35 -8.89 -22.28
N LEU A 144 -6.10 -8.49 -22.00
CA LEU A 144 -5.26 -9.11 -20.98
C LEU A 144 -5.73 -8.72 -19.57
N LYS A 145 -5.71 -9.70 -18.68
CA LYS A 145 -5.92 -9.55 -17.24
C LYS A 145 -4.72 -10.10 -16.49
N PRO A 146 -3.62 -9.34 -16.40
CA PRO A 146 -2.43 -9.79 -15.71
C PRO A 146 -2.74 -10.09 -14.24
N GLU A 147 -2.58 -11.33 -13.85
CA GLU A 147 -2.84 -11.81 -12.50
C GLU A 147 -1.96 -13.02 -12.17
N ILE A 148 -1.73 -13.23 -10.88
CA ILE A 148 -1.10 -14.45 -10.36
C ILE A 148 -2.20 -15.28 -9.73
N ILE A 149 -2.33 -16.54 -10.12
CA ILE A 149 -3.26 -17.47 -9.47
C ILE A 149 -2.47 -18.54 -8.74
N LEU A 150 -3.02 -19.08 -7.65
CA LEU A 150 -2.45 -20.26 -7.01
C LEU A 150 -3.14 -21.50 -7.57
N VAL A 151 -2.36 -22.49 -7.97
CA VAL A 151 -2.85 -23.80 -8.43
C VAL A 151 -2.41 -24.92 -7.50
N ASP A 152 -3.23 -25.96 -7.42
CA ASP A 152 -2.91 -27.20 -6.71
C ASP A 152 -1.99 -28.12 -7.54
N GLU A 153 -1.68 -29.31 -7.00
CA GLU A 153 -0.87 -30.32 -7.69
C GLU A 153 -1.49 -30.82 -9.00
N ASN A 154 -2.80 -30.68 -9.18
CA ASN A 154 -3.53 -31.09 -10.37
C ASN A 154 -3.63 -29.96 -11.41
N GLY A 155 -3.14 -28.76 -11.08
CA GLY A 155 -3.25 -27.57 -11.91
C GLY A 155 -4.60 -26.85 -11.83
N GLU A 156 -5.46 -27.23 -10.87
CA GLU A 156 -6.72 -26.54 -10.60
C GLU A 156 -6.48 -25.33 -9.67
N PRO A 157 -7.22 -24.21 -9.85
CA PRO A 157 -7.07 -23.06 -8.97
C PRO A 157 -7.40 -23.39 -7.52
N VAL A 158 -6.47 -23.09 -6.61
CA VAL A 158 -6.71 -23.11 -5.17
C VAL A 158 -7.85 -22.14 -4.87
N ARG A 159 -8.80 -22.56 -4.03
CA ARG A 159 -9.97 -21.77 -3.67
C ARG A 159 -9.85 -21.23 -2.26
N ASN A 160 -10.38 -20.03 -2.04
CA ASN A 160 -10.54 -19.46 -0.72
C ASN A 160 -11.72 -20.10 0.02
N ASP A 161 -11.94 -19.69 1.27
CA ASP A 161 -12.99 -20.25 2.12
C ASP A 161 -14.41 -19.97 1.58
N ALA A 162 -14.56 -18.99 0.68
CA ALA A 162 -15.80 -18.68 -0.04
C ALA A 162 -15.97 -19.47 -1.35
N GLY A 163 -15.03 -20.36 -1.69
CA GLY A 163 -15.06 -21.18 -2.90
C GLY A 163 -14.61 -20.45 -4.17
N ASN A 164 -14.18 -19.20 -4.09
CA ASN A 164 -13.64 -18.45 -5.22
C ASN A 164 -12.16 -18.79 -5.44
N PRO A 165 -11.67 -18.83 -6.69
CA PRO A 165 -10.24 -18.98 -6.96
C PRO A 165 -9.42 -17.89 -6.27
N VAL A 166 -8.28 -18.27 -5.70
CA VAL A 166 -7.32 -17.35 -5.11
C VAL A 166 -6.52 -16.70 -6.24
N THR A 167 -6.86 -15.45 -6.54
CA THR A 167 -6.28 -14.67 -7.63
C THR A 167 -5.74 -13.34 -7.11
N TYR A 168 -4.53 -12.99 -7.52
CA TYR A 168 -3.88 -11.72 -7.22
C TYR A 168 -3.77 -10.89 -8.50
N PRO A 169 -4.69 -9.95 -8.75
CA PRO A 169 -4.62 -9.09 -9.92
C PRO A 169 -3.40 -8.16 -9.81
N MET A 170 -2.65 -8.03 -10.90
CA MET A 170 -1.45 -7.21 -10.93
C MET A 170 -1.77 -5.78 -11.35
N SER A 171 -1.11 -4.82 -10.70
CA SER A 171 -1.12 -3.41 -11.08
C SER A 171 0.11 -3.08 -11.92
N VAL A 172 0.04 -2.01 -12.70
CA VAL A 172 1.22 -1.48 -13.39
C VAL A 172 2.27 -1.10 -12.33
N ASP A 173 3.55 -1.30 -12.68
CA ASP A 173 4.71 -1.17 -11.80
C ASP A 173 4.84 -2.22 -10.70
N ALA A 174 3.92 -3.19 -10.58
CA ALA A 174 4.08 -4.29 -9.64
C ALA A 174 5.33 -5.11 -9.98
N ILE A 175 6.14 -5.38 -8.97
CA ILE A 175 7.37 -6.17 -9.06
C ILE A 175 7.03 -7.60 -8.64
N LEU A 176 7.14 -8.55 -9.56
CA LEU A 176 6.89 -9.96 -9.25
C LEU A 176 7.97 -10.47 -8.31
N SER A 177 7.55 -11.21 -7.29
CA SER A 177 8.43 -11.83 -6.30
C SER A 177 8.50 -13.35 -6.44
N VAL A 178 7.75 -13.91 -7.40
CA VAL A 178 7.67 -15.34 -7.70
C VAL A 178 7.79 -15.60 -9.19
N GLU A 179 8.28 -16.78 -9.54
CA GLU A 179 8.31 -17.30 -10.91
C GLU A 179 7.10 -18.20 -11.23
N ASP A 180 6.86 -18.44 -12.51
CA ASP A 180 5.80 -19.36 -12.95
C ASP A 180 6.13 -20.81 -12.52
N GLY A 181 5.17 -21.45 -11.84
CA GLY A 181 5.31 -22.78 -11.25
C GLY A 181 6.02 -22.82 -9.89
N GLN A 182 6.46 -21.68 -9.35
CA GLN A 182 7.10 -21.64 -8.03
C GLN A 182 6.11 -22.03 -6.93
N GLN A 183 6.53 -22.88 -6.00
CA GLN A 183 5.74 -23.21 -4.82
C GLN A 183 5.74 -22.04 -3.83
N VAL A 184 4.55 -21.64 -3.39
CA VAL A 184 4.30 -20.50 -2.50
C VAL A 184 3.53 -21.01 -1.29
N GLN A 185 3.95 -20.60 -0.09
CA GLN A 185 3.25 -20.90 1.15
C GLN A 185 2.35 -19.75 1.58
N ALA A 186 1.33 -20.06 2.39
CA ALA A 186 0.52 -19.01 2.99
C ALA A 186 1.40 -18.07 3.84
N GLY A 187 1.34 -16.77 3.55
CA GLY A 187 2.17 -15.73 4.16
C GLY A 187 3.34 -15.26 3.29
N ASP A 188 3.65 -15.95 2.20
CA ASP A 188 4.72 -15.53 1.28
C ASP A 188 4.30 -14.37 0.40
N VAL A 189 5.26 -13.53 0.02
CA VAL A 189 5.03 -12.38 -0.85
C VAL A 189 5.08 -12.82 -2.32
N VAL A 190 3.96 -12.68 -3.04
CA VAL A 190 3.88 -13.03 -4.48
C VAL A 190 4.32 -11.88 -5.39
N ALA A 191 4.09 -10.65 -4.96
CA ALA A 191 4.48 -9.45 -5.69
C ALA A 191 4.59 -8.26 -4.72
N ARG A 192 5.27 -7.21 -5.14
CA ARG A 192 5.43 -5.96 -4.39
C ARG A 192 5.00 -4.80 -5.25
N ILE A 193 4.16 -3.92 -4.72
CA ILE A 193 3.72 -2.72 -5.43
C ILE A 193 4.52 -1.54 -4.88
N PRO A 194 5.34 -0.86 -5.70
CA PRO A 194 6.04 0.35 -5.26
C PRO A 194 5.06 1.43 -4.86
N ARG A 195 5.26 2.05 -3.70
CA ARG A 195 4.49 3.21 -3.26
C ARG A 195 4.95 4.45 -4.02
N GLU A 196 4.03 5.26 -4.52
CA GLU A 196 4.40 6.45 -5.30
C GLU A 196 5.14 7.50 -4.46
N GLY A 197 4.78 7.66 -3.18
CA GLY A 197 5.44 8.58 -2.24
C GLY A 197 6.90 8.25 -1.91
N ALA A 198 7.37 7.03 -2.25
CA ALA A 198 8.75 6.63 -2.05
C ALA A 198 9.70 7.08 -3.18
N LYS A 199 9.15 7.43 -4.37
CA LYS A 199 9.96 7.67 -5.58
C LYS A 199 10.74 9.00 -5.57
N THR A 200 10.41 9.97 -4.69
CA THR A 200 10.98 11.34 -4.75
C THR A 200 11.72 11.71 -3.47
N LYS A 201 12.92 11.16 -3.25
CA LYS A 201 13.71 11.39 -2.03
C LYS A 201 15.18 11.73 -2.26
N ASP A 202 15.54 12.29 -3.41
CA ASP A 202 16.85 12.94 -3.58
C ASP A 202 16.67 14.46 -3.45
N ILE A 203 17.56 15.17 -2.74
CA ILE A 203 17.54 16.64 -2.60
C ILE A 203 17.47 17.34 -3.97
N THR A 204 18.10 16.77 -5.00
CA THR A 204 18.08 17.31 -6.37
C THR A 204 16.75 17.07 -7.08
N GLY A 205 16.04 15.97 -6.76
CA GLY A 205 14.69 15.66 -7.25
C GLY A 205 13.56 16.23 -6.39
N GLY A 206 13.82 16.56 -5.13
CA GLY A 206 12.84 16.99 -4.13
C GLY A 206 12.59 18.50 -4.12
N LEU A 207 13.52 19.34 -4.60
CA LEU A 207 13.26 20.78 -4.72
C LEU A 207 12.12 21.13 -5.71
N PRO A 208 12.02 20.51 -6.89
CA PRO A 208 10.84 20.63 -7.73
C PRO A 208 9.55 20.29 -6.99
N ARG A 209 9.57 19.25 -6.13
CA ARG A 209 8.43 18.85 -5.31
C ARG A 209 8.02 19.92 -4.30
N VAL A 210 8.98 20.55 -3.61
CA VAL A 210 8.70 21.68 -2.72
C VAL A 210 8.07 22.84 -3.49
N ALA A 211 8.56 23.17 -4.68
CA ALA A 211 7.96 24.20 -5.52
C ALA A 211 6.52 23.86 -5.92
N GLU A 212 6.24 22.62 -6.32
CA GLU A 212 4.88 22.15 -6.64
C GLU A 212 3.92 22.28 -5.45
N LEU A 213 4.38 21.98 -4.23
CA LEU A 213 3.59 22.11 -3.00
C LEU A 213 3.22 23.57 -2.71
N PHE A 214 4.17 24.50 -2.84
CA PHE A 214 3.91 25.93 -2.64
C PHE A 214 3.11 26.57 -3.77
N GLU A 215 3.21 26.06 -4.99
CA GLU A 215 2.35 26.44 -6.11
C GLU A 215 0.96 25.77 -6.04
N ALA A 216 0.73 24.89 -5.05
CA ALA A 216 -0.49 24.09 -4.88
C ALA A 216 -0.90 23.35 -6.18
N ARG A 217 0.08 22.92 -6.99
CA ARG A 217 -0.23 22.19 -8.22
C ARG A 217 -0.83 20.82 -7.92
N ARG A 218 -1.84 20.44 -8.69
CA ARG A 218 -2.38 19.07 -8.66
C ARG A 218 -1.43 18.13 -9.42
N PRO A 219 -0.90 17.07 -8.76
CA PRO A 219 -0.14 16.04 -9.45
C PRO A 219 -0.97 15.34 -10.54
N LYS A 220 -0.30 14.85 -11.60
CA LYS A 220 -0.97 14.08 -12.66
C LYS A 220 -1.56 12.78 -12.13
N ASP A 221 -0.76 12.06 -11.34
CA ASP A 221 -1.14 10.86 -10.58
C ASP A 221 -1.31 11.26 -9.11
N HIS A 222 -2.36 12.02 -8.80
CA HIS A 222 -2.65 12.41 -7.42
C HIS A 222 -3.40 11.29 -6.71
N ALA A 223 -3.12 11.10 -5.42
CA ALA A 223 -3.93 10.21 -4.60
C ALA A 223 -5.40 10.64 -4.57
N ILE A 224 -6.28 9.66 -4.44
CA ILE A 224 -7.70 9.89 -4.20
C ILE A 224 -7.95 9.56 -2.73
N ILE A 225 -8.46 10.54 -1.99
CA ILE A 225 -8.76 10.43 -0.57
C ILE A 225 -10.28 10.38 -0.37
N ALA A 226 -10.73 9.56 0.57
CA ALA A 226 -12.14 9.47 0.97
C ALA A 226 -12.65 10.79 1.55
N GLU A 227 -13.74 11.31 0.98
CA GLU A 227 -14.37 12.58 1.39
C GLU A 227 -15.32 12.39 2.58
N ILE A 228 -15.85 11.18 2.74
CA ILE A 228 -16.82 10.80 3.76
C ILE A 228 -16.45 9.45 4.37
N ASP A 229 -16.94 9.21 5.59
CA ASP A 229 -16.88 7.89 6.23
C ASP A 229 -17.93 6.98 5.60
N GLY A 230 -17.60 5.72 5.34
CA GLY A 230 -18.58 4.80 4.77
C GLY A 230 -18.01 3.48 4.27
N TYR A 231 -18.85 2.69 3.60
CA TYR A 231 -18.51 1.40 3.03
C TYR A 231 -18.19 1.52 1.55
N VAL A 232 -17.11 0.87 1.12
CA VAL A 232 -16.65 0.87 -0.26
C VAL A 232 -17.53 -0.04 -1.12
N ARG A 233 -18.02 0.50 -2.24
CA ARG A 233 -18.75 -0.21 -3.29
C ARG A 233 -18.09 -0.03 -4.64
N PHE A 234 -17.87 -1.12 -5.35
CA PHE A 234 -17.38 -1.09 -6.72
C PHE A 234 -18.56 -1.01 -7.69
N GLY A 235 -18.62 0.11 -8.41
CA GLY A 235 -19.62 0.34 -9.45
C GLY A 235 -19.22 -0.31 -10.78
N ARG A 236 -20.09 -0.14 -11.78
CA ARG A 236 -19.79 -0.57 -13.14
C ARG A 236 -18.63 0.26 -13.71
N ASP A 237 -17.58 -0.44 -14.16
CA ASP A 237 -16.46 0.16 -14.86
C ASP A 237 -16.93 1.05 -16.02
N TYR A 238 -16.27 2.20 -16.19
CA TYR A 238 -16.53 3.15 -17.28
C TYR A 238 -15.28 3.36 -18.13
N LYS A 239 -15.29 2.82 -19.36
CA LYS A 239 -14.13 2.83 -20.27
C LYS A 239 -12.89 2.26 -19.56
N ASN A 240 -11.82 3.07 -19.45
CA ASN A 240 -10.56 2.71 -18.80
C ASN A 240 -10.50 3.15 -17.33
N LYS A 241 -11.64 3.47 -16.71
CA LYS A 241 -11.74 3.82 -15.29
C LYS A 241 -12.62 2.83 -14.53
N ARG A 242 -12.23 2.52 -13.32
CA ARG A 242 -13.01 1.77 -12.33
C ARG A 242 -13.77 2.77 -11.46
N ARG A 243 -15.05 2.50 -11.24
CA ARG A 243 -15.90 3.34 -10.40
C ARG A 243 -15.88 2.77 -8.99
N ILE A 244 -15.57 3.60 -8.01
CA ILE A 244 -15.61 3.26 -6.58
C ILE A 244 -16.54 4.26 -5.92
N ALA A 245 -17.55 3.81 -5.22
CA ALA A 245 -18.43 4.65 -4.42
C ALA A 245 -18.16 4.40 -2.94
N ILE A 246 -18.26 5.45 -2.13
CA ILE A 246 -18.32 5.31 -0.67
C ILE A 246 -19.77 5.55 -0.27
N GLU A 247 -20.42 4.52 0.27
CA GLU A 247 -21.77 4.59 0.81
C GLU A 247 -21.68 4.99 2.30
N PRO A 248 -22.21 6.17 2.69
CA PRO A 248 -22.19 6.59 4.09
C PRO A 248 -23.02 5.63 4.95
N SER A 249 -22.62 5.48 6.22
CA SER A 249 -23.44 4.74 7.19
C SER A 249 -24.72 5.48 7.57
N ASP A 250 -24.75 6.79 7.35
CA ASP A 250 -25.94 7.63 7.51
C ASP A 250 -26.68 7.76 6.17
N GLU A 251 -27.88 7.16 6.09
CA GLU A 251 -28.72 7.16 4.88
C GLU A 251 -29.18 8.57 4.45
N SER A 252 -28.99 9.60 5.29
CA SER A 252 -29.29 10.99 4.94
C SER A 252 -28.23 11.64 4.04
N MET A 253 -27.05 11.05 3.92
CA MET A 253 -25.95 11.56 3.09
C MET A 253 -25.92 10.85 1.73
N GLU A 254 -25.57 11.59 0.68
CA GLU A 254 -25.43 11.02 -0.66
C GLU A 254 -24.09 10.26 -0.80
N PRO A 255 -24.06 9.11 -1.51
CA PRO A 255 -22.82 8.42 -1.82
C PRO A 255 -21.87 9.28 -2.67
N VAL A 256 -20.57 9.20 -2.37
CA VAL A 256 -19.54 9.89 -3.15
C VAL A 256 -18.87 8.91 -4.10
N GLU A 257 -18.85 9.23 -5.40
CA GLU A 257 -18.25 8.40 -6.45
C GLU A 257 -16.87 8.91 -6.90
N TYR A 258 -15.93 7.98 -7.02
CA TYR A 258 -14.57 8.17 -7.51
C TYR A 258 -14.34 7.37 -8.79
N MET A 259 -13.51 7.93 -9.68
CA MET A 259 -13.16 7.34 -10.96
C MET A 259 -11.66 7.07 -11.02
N VAL A 260 -11.28 5.85 -10.65
CA VAL A 260 -9.88 5.42 -10.58
C VAL A 260 -9.41 4.87 -11.93
N PRO A 261 -8.28 5.30 -12.50
CA PRO A 261 -7.74 4.68 -13.71
C PRO A 261 -7.49 3.18 -13.52
N LYS A 262 -7.89 2.35 -14.49
CA LYS A 262 -7.56 0.92 -14.48
C LYS A 262 -6.04 0.74 -14.47
N GLY A 263 -5.55 -0.32 -13.84
CA GLY A 263 -4.13 -0.63 -13.74
C GLY A 263 -3.39 0.08 -12.60
N LYS A 264 -4.00 1.08 -11.96
CA LYS A 264 -3.50 1.59 -10.67
C LYS A 264 -3.90 0.64 -9.55
N HIS A 265 -3.05 0.53 -8.54
CA HIS A 265 -3.36 -0.23 -7.35
C HIS A 265 -4.46 0.48 -6.55
N ILE A 266 -5.52 -0.25 -6.26
CA ILE A 266 -6.60 0.19 -5.38
C ILE A 266 -6.40 -0.58 -4.08
N PRO A 267 -6.04 0.11 -3.00
CA PRO A 267 -5.69 -0.56 -1.77
C PRO A 267 -6.95 -1.02 -1.00
N VAL A 268 -8.14 -0.53 -1.35
CA VAL A 268 -9.44 -0.87 -0.73
C VAL A 268 -10.17 -2.04 -1.44
N GLN A 269 -10.96 -2.80 -0.69
CA GLN A 269 -11.80 -3.89 -1.16
C GLN A 269 -13.30 -3.59 -1.02
N GLU A 270 -14.14 -4.37 -1.71
CA GLU A 270 -15.60 -4.27 -1.62
C GLU A 270 -16.07 -4.56 -0.19
N GLY A 271 -16.86 -3.65 0.38
CA GLY A 271 -17.36 -3.77 1.75
C GLY A 271 -16.40 -3.27 2.83
N ASP A 272 -15.20 -2.81 2.48
CA ASP A 272 -14.31 -2.17 3.44
C ASP A 272 -14.94 -0.89 3.99
N PHE A 273 -14.85 -0.69 5.30
CA PHE A 273 -15.16 0.60 5.92
C PHE A 273 -13.95 1.52 5.78
N VAL A 274 -14.15 2.71 5.22
CA VAL A 274 -13.13 3.74 5.07
C VAL A 274 -13.54 4.98 5.86
N GLN A 275 -12.55 5.63 6.46
CA GLN A 275 -12.74 6.90 7.14
C GLN A 275 -12.37 8.04 6.21
N LYS A 276 -12.97 9.20 6.45
CA LYS A 276 -12.60 10.47 5.82
C LYS A 276 -11.10 10.69 5.99
N GLY A 277 -10.39 10.91 4.88
CA GLY A 277 -8.93 10.99 4.88
C GLY A 277 -8.21 9.69 4.46
N ASP A 278 -8.89 8.54 4.41
CA ASP A 278 -8.28 7.29 3.95
C ASP A 278 -8.02 7.31 2.43
N TYR A 279 -6.92 6.69 2.03
CA TYR A 279 -6.54 6.58 0.63
C TYR A 279 -7.38 5.52 -0.10
N ILE A 280 -8.13 5.97 -1.11
CA ILE A 280 -8.84 5.14 -2.10
C ILE A 280 -7.93 4.78 -3.28
N MET A 281 -6.97 5.64 -3.60
CA MET A 281 -5.89 5.38 -4.56
C MET A 281 -4.59 5.95 -3.98
N ASP A 282 -3.52 5.15 -4.03
CA ASP A 282 -2.19 5.60 -3.62
C ASP A 282 -1.67 6.70 -4.56
N GLY A 283 -0.75 7.53 -4.07
CA GLY A 283 -0.23 8.68 -4.78
C GLY A 283 0.04 9.88 -3.88
N ASN A 284 0.53 10.95 -4.49
CA ASN A 284 0.72 12.22 -3.80
C ASN A 284 -0.62 12.97 -3.70
N PRO A 285 -1.17 13.21 -2.50
CA PRO A 285 -2.45 13.89 -2.38
C PRO A 285 -2.33 15.35 -2.83
N ALA A 286 -3.39 15.86 -3.48
CA ALA A 286 -3.42 17.26 -3.86
C ALA A 286 -3.67 18.14 -2.62
N PRO A 287 -2.90 19.23 -2.41
CA PRO A 287 -3.10 20.14 -1.28
C PRO A 287 -4.54 20.68 -1.16
N HIS A 288 -5.19 20.93 -2.31
CA HIS A 288 -6.58 21.34 -2.37
C HIS A 288 -7.55 20.32 -1.79
N ASP A 289 -7.33 19.04 -2.10
CA ASP A 289 -8.22 17.96 -1.67
C ASP A 289 -8.03 17.73 -0.17
N ILE A 290 -6.79 17.74 0.33
CA ILE A 290 -6.48 17.71 1.77
C ILE A 290 -7.19 18.86 2.51
N LEU A 291 -7.11 20.09 2.00
CA LEU A 291 -7.76 21.25 2.62
C LEU A 291 -9.28 21.08 2.69
N SER A 292 -9.90 20.65 1.59
CA SER A 292 -11.36 20.52 1.50
C SER A 292 -11.91 19.38 2.36
N ILE A 293 -11.15 18.29 2.49
CA ILE A 293 -11.56 17.07 3.18
C ILE A 293 -11.13 17.14 4.66
N MET A 294 -9.84 17.29 4.93
CA MET A 294 -9.27 17.17 6.27
C MET A 294 -9.07 18.51 6.98
N GLY A 295 -9.17 19.63 6.26
CA GLY A 295 -9.09 20.97 6.83
C GLY A 295 -7.67 21.56 6.88
N VAL A 296 -7.56 22.73 7.51
CA VAL A 296 -6.34 23.55 7.51
C VAL A 296 -5.21 22.89 8.32
N GLU A 297 -5.52 22.29 9.45
CA GLU A 297 -4.52 21.68 10.34
C GLU A 297 -3.82 20.49 9.66
N ALA A 298 -4.59 19.58 9.08
CA ALA A 298 -4.08 18.44 8.32
C ALA A 298 -3.26 18.88 7.10
N LEU A 299 -3.69 19.94 6.39
CA LEU A 299 -2.90 20.51 5.30
C LEU A 299 -1.56 21.06 5.81
N ALA A 300 -1.57 21.82 6.89
CA ALA A 300 -0.37 22.43 7.44
C ALA A 300 0.64 21.36 7.88
N GLU A 301 0.17 20.32 8.56
CA GLU A 301 1.00 19.18 8.96
C GLU A 301 1.58 18.45 7.74
N TYR A 302 0.75 18.17 6.73
CA TYR A 302 1.20 17.56 5.48
C TYR A 302 2.30 18.39 4.79
N MET A 303 2.10 19.71 4.65
CA MET A 303 3.09 20.60 4.05
C MET A 303 4.40 20.64 4.84
N ILE A 304 4.31 20.69 6.17
CA ILE A 304 5.49 20.69 7.04
C ILE A 304 6.27 19.38 6.85
N ASN A 305 5.60 18.23 6.89
CA ASN A 305 6.23 16.93 6.74
C ASN A 305 6.89 16.76 5.38
N GLU A 306 6.21 17.07 4.28
CA GLU A 306 6.78 16.94 2.92
C GLU A 306 8.00 17.85 2.71
N VAL A 307 7.95 19.09 3.21
CA VAL A 307 9.10 20.00 3.10
C VAL A 307 10.24 19.49 3.97
N GLN A 308 9.95 19.06 5.20
CA GLN A 308 10.97 18.53 6.10
C GLN A 308 11.61 17.25 5.57
N ASP A 309 10.87 16.36 4.93
CA ASP A 309 11.40 15.12 4.36
C ASP A 309 12.48 15.40 3.30
N VAL A 310 12.37 16.48 2.54
CA VAL A 310 13.43 16.91 1.59
C VAL A 310 14.69 17.39 2.31
N TYR A 311 14.57 17.92 3.53
CA TYR A 311 15.69 18.47 4.32
C TYR A 311 16.22 17.53 5.41
N ARG A 312 15.48 16.47 5.75
CA ARG A 312 15.88 15.42 6.71
C ARG A 312 16.70 14.30 6.05
N LEU A 313 16.84 14.34 4.72
CA LEU A 313 17.70 13.47 3.91
C LEU A 313 19.20 13.61 4.26
#